data_AF-A0A455UA73-F1
#
_entry.id   AF-A0A455UA73-F1
#
_cell.length_a   1.000
_cell.length_b   1.000
_cell.length_c   1.000
_cell.angle_alpha   90.00
_cell.angle_beta   90.00
_cell.angle_gamma   90.00
#
_symmetry.space_group_name_H-M   'P 1'
#
loop_
_entity.id
_entity.type
_entity.pdbx_description
1 polymer ?
#
loop_
_entity_poly.entity_id
_entity_poly.type
_entity_poly.pdbx_seq_one_letter_code
_entity_poly.pdbx_strand_id
1 'polypeptide(L)'
;MIKPNMATMLGFVVTDAMIETPLLDRLLRQTVDRSFNCITVDSDTSTNDACMLAATGTGPKIVDDEQIAVFSNALQQVMTELAQAIIRDAEGATKFVTLQVGEAKSRQEALDVAFTVAHSPLVKTALYASDANWGRILAAVGRAPVSDFDVNRVVIDLGDVRLVEHGGRAAGYTEAAGSAVMAQSEITIRINLGRGEESATVWTSDLSP
;
A
#
# COMPACT_ATOMS: atom_id res chain seq x y z
N MET A 1 10.69 8.44 9.90
CA MET A 1 11.02 8.70 8.48
C MET A 1 10.83 7.42 7.68
N ILE A 2 9.63 7.16 7.20
CA ILE A 2 9.33 6.01 6.36
C ILE A 2 8.50 6.50 5.18
N LYS A 3 9.18 6.80 4.06
CA LYS A 3 8.60 6.86 2.71
C LYS A 3 9.62 6.32 1.72
N PRO A 4 9.72 5.00 1.59
CA PRO A 4 10.65 4.35 0.66
C PRO A 4 10.53 4.88 -0.76
N ASN A 5 11.64 5.44 -1.25
CA ASN A 5 12.02 5.41 -2.66
C ASN A 5 13.36 4.66 -2.70
N MET A 6 13.33 3.41 -2.20
CA MET A 6 14.30 2.80 -1.25
C MET A 6 14.20 3.48 0.15
N ALA A 7 13.73 2.84 1.26
CA ALA A 7 13.41 3.43 2.62
C ALA A 7 14.44 3.28 3.75
N THR A 8 14.41 4.13 4.82
CA THR A 8 15.22 3.90 6.03
C THR A 8 14.57 2.84 6.86
N MET A 9 14.92 1.66 6.42
CA MET A 9 14.48 0.38 6.83
C MET A 9 15.63 -0.47 6.34
N LEU A 10 16.24 -1.22 7.25
CA LEU A 10 17.28 -2.18 6.90
C LEU A 10 16.60 -3.54 6.80
N GLY A 11 16.33 -3.96 5.57
CA GLY A 11 15.71 -5.24 5.27
C GLY A 11 16.76 -6.26 4.89
N PHE A 12 16.83 -7.37 5.62
CA PHE A 12 17.74 -8.47 5.30
C PHE A 12 16.94 -9.76 5.15
N VAL A 13 16.93 -10.33 3.95
CA VAL A 13 16.29 -11.61 3.65
C VAL A 13 17.37 -12.60 3.22
N VAL A 14 17.33 -13.81 3.78
CA VAL A 14 18.29 -14.86 3.48
C VAL A 14 17.55 -16.12 3.06
N THR A 15 18.01 -16.77 2.00
CA THR A 15 17.47 -18.04 1.49
C THR A 15 18.61 -19.04 1.26
N ASP A 16 18.29 -20.32 1.29
CA ASP A 16 19.19 -21.40 0.88
C ASP A 16 19.07 -21.76 -0.61
N ALA A 17 18.08 -21.23 -1.32
CA ALA A 17 17.84 -21.53 -2.73
C ALA A 17 19.10 -21.34 -3.59
N MET A 18 19.37 -22.29 -4.48
CA MET A 18 20.43 -22.18 -5.48
C MET A 18 19.86 -21.48 -6.71
N ILE A 19 20.18 -20.19 -6.83
CA ILE A 19 19.62 -19.26 -7.83
C ILE A 19 20.74 -18.39 -8.42
N GLU A 20 20.67 -18.12 -9.72
CA GLU A 20 21.67 -17.27 -10.38
C GLU A 20 21.53 -15.81 -9.93
N THR A 21 22.66 -15.14 -9.70
CA THR A 21 22.70 -13.75 -9.22
C THR A 21 21.87 -12.77 -10.06
N PRO A 22 21.88 -12.81 -11.42
CA PRO A 22 21.07 -11.90 -12.23
C PRO A 22 19.56 -12.12 -12.03
N LEU A 23 19.15 -13.38 -11.85
CA LEU A 23 17.76 -13.72 -11.55
C LEU A 23 17.37 -13.22 -10.15
N LEU A 24 18.25 -13.41 -9.16
CA LEU A 24 18.03 -12.95 -7.79
C LEU A 24 17.89 -11.42 -7.69
N ASP A 25 18.76 -10.66 -8.37
CA ASP A 25 18.68 -9.19 -8.41
C ASP A 25 17.38 -8.71 -9.06
N ARG A 26 16.97 -9.33 -10.18
CA ARG A 26 15.70 -9.01 -10.84
C ARG A 26 14.51 -9.24 -9.92
N LEU A 27 14.46 -10.39 -9.25
CA LEU A 27 13.38 -10.73 -8.32
C LEU A 27 13.37 -9.79 -7.13
N LEU A 28 14.53 -9.47 -6.56
CA LEU A 28 14.65 -8.50 -5.47
C LEU A 28 14.02 -7.16 -5.86
N ARG A 29 14.40 -6.59 -7.01
CA ARG A 29 13.86 -5.29 -7.48
C ARG A 29 12.34 -5.33 -7.63
N GLN A 30 11.82 -6.35 -8.30
CA GLN A 30 10.38 -6.52 -8.52
C GLN A 30 9.62 -6.65 -7.20
N THR A 31 10.17 -7.39 -6.24
CA THR A 31 9.54 -7.59 -4.95
C THR A 31 9.61 -6.33 -4.09
N VAL A 32 10.75 -5.64 -4.03
CA VAL A 32 10.89 -4.36 -3.31
C VAL A 32 9.85 -3.36 -3.83
N ASP A 33 9.68 -3.27 -5.16
CA ASP A 33 8.72 -2.37 -5.80
C ASP A 33 7.26 -2.60 -5.40
N ARG A 34 6.91 -3.80 -4.94
CA ARG A 34 5.55 -4.21 -4.54
C ARG A 34 5.41 -4.49 -3.03
N SER A 35 6.45 -4.25 -2.25
CA SER A 35 6.46 -4.45 -0.80
C SER A 35 6.94 -3.18 -0.11
N PHE A 36 8.25 -3.05 0.08
CA PHE A 36 8.85 -1.93 0.77
C PHE A 36 8.57 -0.61 0.05
N ASN A 37 8.63 -0.51 -1.28
CA ASN A 37 8.26 0.73 -2.00
C ASN A 37 6.75 1.03 -2.02
N CYS A 38 5.95 0.27 -1.27
CA CYS A 38 4.51 0.45 -1.13
C CYS A 38 4.09 0.78 0.32
N ILE A 39 5.01 1.26 1.17
CA ILE A 39 4.66 1.68 2.54
C ILE A 39 4.96 3.16 2.77
N THR A 40 4.27 3.81 3.71
CA THR A 40 4.61 5.17 4.16
C THR A 40 4.04 5.43 5.56
N VAL A 41 4.81 6.09 6.44
CA VAL A 41 4.35 6.53 7.77
C VAL A 41 4.12 8.03 7.76
N ASP A 42 5.18 8.80 7.51
CA ASP A 42 5.25 10.25 7.71
C ASP A 42 5.60 11.02 6.43
N SER A 43 5.73 10.32 5.30
CA SER A 43 6.12 10.87 3.99
C SER A 43 7.60 11.30 3.85
N ASP A 44 8.44 11.06 4.87
CA ASP A 44 9.85 11.41 4.85
C ASP A 44 10.72 10.23 4.40
N THR A 45 11.33 10.37 3.22
CA THR A 45 12.35 9.44 2.71
C THR A 45 13.66 9.71 3.43
N SER A 46 14.42 8.66 3.74
CA SER A 46 15.63 8.81 4.51
C SER A 46 16.89 8.58 3.68
N THR A 47 18.03 8.75 4.33
CA THR A 47 19.35 8.79 3.71
C THR A 47 20.10 7.46 3.78
N ASN A 48 19.56 6.44 4.46
CA ASN A 48 20.29 5.24 4.89
C ASN A 48 19.63 3.94 4.43
N ASP A 49 19.00 4.03 3.28
CA ASP A 49 17.90 3.15 2.91
C ASP A 49 18.44 1.90 2.21
N ALA A 50 18.25 0.70 2.78
CA ALA A 50 18.88 -0.52 2.25
C ALA A 50 18.06 -1.80 2.44
N CYS A 51 17.93 -2.57 1.36
CA CYS A 51 17.37 -3.92 1.36
C CYS A 51 18.37 -4.88 0.72
N MET A 52 18.67 -5.99 1.40
CA MET A 52 19.60 -7.01 0.96
C MET A 52 18.91 -8.37 0.91
N LEU A 53 19.12 -9.09 -0.18
CA LEU A 53 18.72 -10.48 -0.35
C LEU A 53 19.97 -11.32 -0.59
N ALA A 54 20.19 -12.34 0.25
CA ALA A 54 21.31 -13.26 0.14
C ALA A 54 20.83 -14.69 -0.09
N ALA A 55 21.51 -15.42 -0.98
CA ALA A 55 21.25 -16.82 -1.25
C ALA A 55 22.51 -17.65 -0.96
N THR A 56 22.42 -18.64 -0.08
CA THR A 56 23.58 -19.48 0.28
C THR A 56 23.86 -20.58 -0.74
N GLY A 57 22.86 -20.96 -1.54
CA GLY A 57 22.98 -21.95 -2.61
C GLY A 57 23.11 -23.40 -2.15
N THR A 58 22.78 -23.69 -0.88
CA THR A 58 22.85 -25.05 -0.31
C THR A 58 21.56 -25.86 -0.49
N GLY A 59 20.47 -25.19 -0.87
CA GLY A 59 19.13 -25.75 -1.06
C GLY A 59 18.80 -26.09 -2.51
N PRO A 60 17.50 -26.25 -2.83
CA PRO A 60 17.02 -26.62 -4.16
C PRO A 60 17.43 -25.61 -5.23
N LYS A 61 17.78 -26.10 -6.42
CA LYS A 61 18.10 -25.27 -7.58
C LYS A 61 16.84 -24.78 -8.27
N ILE A 62 16.79 -23.49 -8.58
CA ILE A 62 15.75 -22.86 -9.38
C ILE A 62 16.22 -22.88 -10.84
N VAL A 63 15.55 -23.66 -11.68
CA VAL A 63 15.96 -23.92 -13.07
C VAL A 63 14.90 -23.59 -14.12
N ASP A 64 13.61 -23.59 -13.75
CA ASP A 64 12.50 -23.39 -14.68
C ASP A 64 11.52 -22.31 -14.19
N ASP A 65 10.59 -21.93 -15.07
CA ASP A 65 9.63 -20.86 -14.82
C ASP A 65 8.66 -21.18 -13.67
N GLU A 66 8.34 -22.46 -13.45
CA GLU A 66 7.45 -22.88 -12.36
C GLU A 66 8.14 -22.66 -11.00
N GLN A 67 9.39 -23.08 -10.88
CA GLN A 67 10.19 -22.87 -9.67
C GLN A 67 10.48 -21.38 -9.44
N ILE A 68 10.73 -20.61 -10.51
CA ILE A 68 10.87 -19.16 -10.42
C ILE A 68 9.59 -18.53 -9.87
N ALA A 69 8.42 -18.96 -10.35
CA ALA A 69 7.14 -18.44 -9.87
C ALA A 69 6.91 -18.78 -8.39
N VAL A 70 7.18 -20.03 -7.97
CA VAL A 70 7.07 -20.45 -6.57
C VAL A 70 7.99 -19.62 -5.66
N PHE A 71 9.26 -19.46 -6.03
CA PHE A 71 10.21 -18.68 -5.25
C PHE A 71 9.84 -17.20 -5.21
N SER A 72 9.46 -16.62 -6.35
CA SER A 72 9.03 -15.22 -6.46
C SER A 72 7.82 -14.92 -5.56
N ASN A 73 6.83 -15.83 -5.55
CA ASN A 73 5.64 -15.69 -4.68
C ASN A 73 6.00 -15.76 -3.19
N ALA A 74 6.87 -16.71 -2.81
CA ALA A 74 7.33 -16.84 -1.43
C ALA A 74 8.13 -15.60 -0.99
N LEU A 75 9.04 -15.11 -1.84
CA LEU A 75 9.81 -13.90 -1.60
C LEU A 75 8.88 -12.68 -1.45
N GLN A 76 7.89 -12.55 -2.34
CA GLN A 76 6.89 -11.49 -2.29
C GLN A 76 6.08 -11.52 -0.99
N GLN A 77 5.64 -12.69 -0.57
CA GLN A 77 4.91 -12.85 0.68
C GLN A 77 5.75 -12.38 1.87
N VAL A 78 6.97 -12.90 2.02
CA VAL A 78 7.87 -12.53 3.13
C VAL A 78 8.16 -11.03 3.15
N MET A 79 8.51 -10.45 2.00
CA MET A 79 8.85 -9.03 1.94
C MET A 79 7.63 -8.12 2.17
N THR A 80 6.44 -8.52 1.71
CA THR A 80 5.20 -7.81 2.03
C THR A 80 4.87 -7.90 3.52
N GLU A 81 5.01 -9.08 4.16
CA GLU A 81 4.81 -9.24 5.60
C GLU A 81 5.74 -8.33 6.40
N LEU A 82 7.04 -8.29 6.04
CA LEU A 82 8.02 -7.38 6.66
C LEU A 82 7.66 -5.91 6.45
N ALA A 83 7.26 -5.52 5.23
CA ALA A 83 6.85 -4.17 4.92
C ALA A 83 5.64 -3.73 5.76
N GLN A 84 4.65 -4.61 5.92
CA GLN A 84 3.48 -4.33 6.75
C GLN A 84 3.81 -4.29 8.24
N ALA A 85 4.74 -5.13 8.72
CA ALA A 85 5.19 -5.12 10.11
C ALA A 85 5.77 -3.75 10.51
N ILE A 86 6.51 -3.09 9.61
CA ILE A 86 7.03 -1.73 9.83
C ILE A 86 5.89 -0.72 10.02
N ILE A 87 4.80 -0.85 9.25
CA ILE A 87 3.65 0.05 9.40
C ILE A 87 2.88 -0.22 10.69
N ARG A 88 2.77 -1.48 11.11
CA ARG A 88 2.15 -1.84 12.39
C ARG A 88 2.95 -1.33 13.60
N ASP A 89 4.27 -1.24 13.46
CA ASP A 89 5.19 -0.70 14.48
C ASP A 89 5.57 0.78 14.23
N ALA A 90 4.79 1.48 13.40
CA ALA A 90 5.05 2.88 13.12
C ALA A 90 4.86 3.75 14.39
N GLU A 91 5.68 4.79 14.53
CA GLU A 91 5.66 5.66 15.70
C GLU A 91 4.26 6.26 15.93
N GLY A 92 3.67 5.98 17.10
CA GLY A 92 2.34 6.45 17.48
C GLY A 92 1.17 5.79 16.73
N ALA A 93 1.42 4.79 15.87
CA ALA A 93 0.36 4.15 15.10
C ALA A 93 -0.62 3.37 15.99
N THR A 94 -1.91 3.63 15.80
CA THR A 94 -2.99 2.86 16.41
C THR A 94 -3.80 2.07 15.39
N LYS A 95 -3.68 2.43 14.10
CA LYS A 95 -4.36 1.81 12.98
C LYS A 95 -3.35 1.40 11.90
N PHE A 96 -3.51 0.20 11.38
CA PHE A 96 -2.92 -0.25 10.14
C PHE A 96 -3.91 -0.03 8.98
N VAL A 97 -3.49 0.66 7.93
CA VAL A 97 -4.36 1.04 6.83
C VAL A 97 -3.83 0.50 5.51
N THR A 98 -4.67 -0.26 4.81
CA THR A 98 -4.43 -0.72 3.45
C THR A 98 -5.19 0.17 2.47
N LEU A 99 -4.47 0.87 1.59
CA LEU A 99 -5.04 1.64 0.49
C LEU A 99 -4.92 0.84 -0.80
N GLN A 100 -6.03 0.37 -1.33
CA GLN A 100 -6.10 -0.34 -2.60
C GLN A 100 -6.68 0.58 -3.66
N VAL A 101 -5.88 0.93 -4.66
CA VAL A 101 -6.35 1.74 -5.79
C VAL A 101 -6.44 0.85 -7.02
N GLY A 102 -7.64 0.77 -7.59
CA GLY A 102 -7.95 -0.05 -8.75
C GLY A 102 -8.52 0.77 -9.90
N GLU A 103 -8.68 0.10 -11.04
CA GLU A 103 -9.23 0.67 -12.27
C GLU A 103 -8.47 1.92 -12.76
N ALA A 104 -7.16 1.97 -12.56
CA ALA A 104 -6.31 3.05 -13.03
C ALA A 104 -5.83 2.81 -14.48
N LYS A 105 -5.39 3.87 -15.18
CA LYS A 105 -4.76 3.73 -16.51
C LYS A 105 -3.36 3.11 -16.46
N SER A 106 -2.68 3.28 -15.34
CA SER A 106 -1.33 2.74 -15.11
C SER A 106 -1.12 2.45 -13.62
N ARG A 107 -0.18 1.57 -13.31
CA ARG A 107 0.24 1.34 -11.92
C ARG A 107 0.74 2.62 -11.25
N GLN A 108 1.44 3.49 -11.99
CA GLN A 108 1.92 4.76 -11.45
C GLN A 108 0.76 5.68 -11.05
N GLU A 109 -0.29 5.76 -11.88
CA GLU A 109 -1.50 6.53 -11.55
C GLU A 109 -2.16 5.99 -10.25
N ALA A 110 -2.23 4.67 -10.09
CA ALA A 110 -2.76 4.05 -8.87
C ALA A 110 -1.88 4.38 -7.63
N LEU A 111 -0.55 4.32 -7.76
CA LEU A 111 0.38 4.70 -6.70
C LEU A 111 0.27 6.18 -6.34
N ASP A 112 0.17 7.06 -7.33
CA ASP A 112 0.06 8.50 -7.11
C ASP A 112 -1.19 8.85 -6.30
N VAL A 113 -2.33 8.22 -6.59
CA VAL A 113 -3.56 8.35 -5.79
C VAL A 113 -3.36 7.77 -4.39
N ALA A 114 -2.85 6.54 -4.29
CA ALA A 114 -2.69 5.85 -3.00
C ALA A 114 -1.79 6.66 -2.05
N PHE A 115 -0.62 7.11 -2.53
CA PHE A 115 0.29 7.94 -1.75
C PHE A 115 -0.29 9.33 -1.44
N THR A 116 -1.06 9.93 -2.34
CA THR A 116 -1.71 11.23 -2.05
C THR A 116 -2.69 11.13 -0.87
N VAL A 117 -3.43 10.02 -0.78
CA VAL A 117 -4.32 9.72 0.35
C VAL A 117 -3.51 9.38 1.59
N ALA A 118 -2.52 8.49 1.48
CA ALA A 118 -1.68 8.05 2.58
C ALA A 118 -0.93 9.22 3.26
N HIS A 119 -0.47 10.21 2.48
CA HIS A 119 0.24 11.37 3.02
C HIS A 119 -0.69 12.48 3.53
N SER A 120 -2.01 12.34 3.44
CA SER A 120 -2.92 13.41 3.86
C SER A 120 -3.06 13.45 5.38
N PRO A 121 -2.61 14.53 6.08
CA PRO A 121 -2.76 14.62 7.53
C PRO A 121 -4.23 14.61 7.96
N LEU A 122 -5.12 15.17 7.14
CA LEU A 122 -6.56 15.16 7.41
C LEU A 122 -7.15 13.75 7.37
N VAL A 123 -6.70 12.91 6.44
CA VAL A 123 -7.13 11.50 6.37
C VAL A 123 -6.54 10.73 7.55
N LYS A 124 -5.23 10.85 7.79
CA LYS A 124 -4.54 10.16 8.90
C LYS A 124 -5.10 10.51 10.28
N THR A 125 -5.45 11.77 10.53
CA THR A 125 -6.09 12.19 11.80
C THR A 125 -7.55 11.75 11.91
N ALA A 126 -8.29 11.66 10.80
CA ALA A 126 -9.63 11.08 10.81
C ALA A 126 -9.58 9.58 11.16
N LEU A 127 -8.60 8.85 10.61
CA LEU A 127 -8.34 7.45 10.95
C LEU A 127 -8.04 7.26 12.45
N TYR A 128 -7.16 8.11 13.02
CA TYR A 128 -6.87 8.11 14.46
C TYR A 128 -8.13 8.36 15.30
N ALA A 129 -8.92 9.37 14.92
CA ALA A 129 -10.18 9.70 15.58
C ALA A 129 -11.31 8.68 15.35
N SER A 130 -11.06 7.64 14.56
CA SER A 130 -12.08 6.68 14.10
C SER A 130 -13.30 7.36 13.45
N ASP A 131 -13.06 8.47 12.76
CA ASP A 131 -14.05 9.27 12.03
C ASP A 131 -14.08 8.83 10.55
N ALA A 132 -15.21 8.30 10.09
CA ALA A 132 -15.42 7.83 8.72
C ALA A 132 -15.63 9.00 7.73
N ASN A 133 -14.69 9.94 7.73
CA ASN A 133 -14.78 11.19 6.98
C ASN A 133 -14.48 10.99 5.49
N TRP A 134 -15.45 10.46 4.77
CA TRP A 134 -15.38 10.20 3.33
C TRP A 134 -15.04 11.45 2.51
N GLY A 135 -15.44 12.64 2.98
CA GLY A 135 -15.13 13.92 2.34
C GLY A 135 -13.63 14.21 2.32
N ARG A 136 -12.91 13.93 3.41
CA ARG A 136 -11.43 14.08 3.47
C ARG A 136 -10.73 13.10 2.55
N ILE A 137 -11.22 11.86 2.46
CA ILE A 137 -10.66 10.84 1.55
C ILE A 137 -10.89 11.28 0.10
N LEU A 138 -12.11 11.64 -0.28
CA LEU A 138 -12.44 12.09 -1.64
C LEU A 138 -11.66 13.35 -2.03
N ALA A 139 -11.52 14.32 -1.13
CA ALA A 139 -10.70 15.51 -1.37
C ALA A 139 -9.22 15.17 -1.58
N ALA A 140 -8.69 14.18 -0.85
CA ALA A 140 -7.32 13.70 -1.06
C ALA A 140 -7.17 12.99 -2.42
N VAL A 141 -8.12 12.14 -2.80
CA VAL A 141 -8.14 11.50 -4.13
C VAL A 141 -8.18 12.56 -5.23
N GLY A 142 -9.04 13.59 -5.12
CA GLY A 142 -9.16 14.66 -6.12
C GLY A 142 -7.94 15.59 -6.24
N ARG A 143 -7.02 15.54 -5.27
CA ARG A 143 -5.72 16.27 -5.31
C ARG A 143 -4.62 15.45 -5.98
N ALA A 144 -4.82 14.15 -6.21
CA ALA A 144 -3.81 13.30 -6.82
C ALA A 144 -3.41 13.87 -8.20
N PRO A 145 -2.13 13.77 -8.59
CA PRO A 145 -1.62 14.34 -9.84
C PRO A 145 -2.03 13.52 -11.07
N VAL A 146 -3.34 13.33 -11.27
CA VAL A 146 -3.94 12.52 -12.32
C VAL A 146 -4.64 13.42 -13.33
N SER A 147 -4.27 13.32 -14.61
CA SER A 147 -4.92 14.09 -15.68
C SER A 147 -6.34 13.59 -15.98
N ASP A 148 -7.21 14.47 -16.45
CA ASP A 148 -8.60 14.17 -16.86
C ASP A 148 -9.40 13.42 -15.77
N PHE A 149 -9.21 13.79 -14.51
CA PHE A 149 -9.85 13.14 -13.38
C PHE A 149 -11.36 13.46 -13.33
N ASP A 150 -12.21 12.43 -13.41
CA ASP A 150 -13.66 12.55 -13.30
C ASP A 150 -14.13 11.97 -11.96
N VAL A 151 -14.50 12.84 -11.04
CA VAL A 151 -14.97 12.47 -9.70
C VAL A 151 -16.23 11.60 -9.73
N ASN A 152 -17.05 11.70 -10.80
CA ASN A 152 -18.29 10.93 -10.90
C ASN A 152 -18.06 9.44 -11.14
N ARG A 153 -16.87 9.05 -11.59
CA ARG A 153 -16.47 7.65 -11.78
C ARG A 153 -15.88 7.02 -10.54
N VAL A 154 -15.47 7.85 -9.57
CA VAL A 154 -14.76 7.38 -8.39
C VAL A 154 -15.72 6.64 -7.47
N VAL A 155 -15.29 5.46 -7.05
CA VAL A 155 -15.94 4.67 -6.01
C VAL A 155 -14.96 4.51 -4.85
N ILE A 156 -15.40 4.82 -3.63
CA ILE A 156 -14.61 4.63 -2.41
C ILE A 156 -15.36 3.71 -1.45
N ASP A 157 -14.73 2.61 -1.09
CA ASP A 157 -15.20 1.68 -0.06
C ASP A 157 -14.28 1.73 1.17
N LEU A 158 -14.88 1.63 2.35
CA LEU A 158 -14.22 1.46 3.63
C LEU A 158 -14.61 0.09 4.19
N GLY A 159 -13.69 -0.87 4.13
CA GLY A 159 -14.02 -2.28 4.29
C GLY A 159 -15.07 -2.69 3.25
N ASP A 160 -16.23 -3.15 3.73
CA ASP A 160 -17.39 -3.51 2.90
C ASP A 160 -18.43 -2.38 2.79
N VAL A 161 -18.14 -1.20 3.35
CA VAL A 161 -19.06 -0.05 3.36
C VAL A 161 -18.74 0.89 2.21
N ARG A 162 -19.66 1.03 1.27
CA ARG A 162 -19.59 2.05 0.22
C ARG A 162 -19.72 3.45 0.81
N LEU A 163 -18.66 4.26 0.71
CA LEU A 163 -18.63 5.66 1.16
C LEU A 163 -19.03 6.64 0.06
N VAL A 164 -18.43 6.47 -1.12
CA VAL A 164 -18.55 7.40 -2.26
C VAL A 164 -18.89 6.65 -3.53
N GLU A 165 -19.83 7.20 -4.29
CA GLU A 165 -20.13 6.82 -5.67
C GLU A 165 -20.73 8.03 -6.39
N HIS A 166 -20.64 8.07 -7.73
CA HIS A 166 -21.24 9.13 -8.53
C HIS A 166 -20.86 10.55 -8.07
N GLY A 167 -19.62 10.74 -7.62
CA GLY A 167 -19.09 12.04 -7.21
C GLY A 167 -19.55 12.54 -5.84
N GLY A 168 -20.29 11.72 -5.08
CA GLY A 168 -20.82 12.12 -3.79
C GLY A 168 -20.95 10.98 -2.80
N ARG A 169 -21.53 11.27 -1.63
CA ARG A 169 -21.81 10.27 -0.60
C ARG A 169 -22.76 9.22 -1.16
N ALA A 170 -22.41 7.95 -1.00
CA ALA A 170 -23.25 6.86 -1.46
C ALA A 170 -24.61 6.84 -0.75
N ALA A 171 -25.66 6.49 -1.50
CA ALA A 171 -27.03 6.56 -0.99
C ALA A 171 -27.27 5.63 0.20
N GLY A 172 -26.59 4.47 0.20
CA GLY A 172 -26.65 3.46 1.26
C GLY A 172 -25.73 3.71 2.45
N TYR A 173 -24.89 4.76 2.42
CA TYR A 173 -23.95 5.02 3.50
C TYR A 173 -24.66 5.49 4.78
N THR A 174 -24.26 4.93 5.91
CA THR A 174 -24.67 5.38 7.25
C THR A 174 -23.44 5.59 8.12
N GLU A 175 -23.47 6.61 8.98
CA GLU A 175 -22.36 6.89 9.90
C GLU A 175 -22.06 5.70 10.81
N ALA A 176 -23.09 4.97 11.27
CA ALA A 176 -22.93 3.78 12.10
C ALA A 176 -22.12 2.68 11.39
N ALA A 177 -22.35 2.46 10.10
CA ALA A 177 -21.59 1.50 9.31
C ALA A 177 -20.12 1.93 9.14
N GLY A 178 -19.89 3.22 8.84
CA GLY A 178 -18.55 3.78 8.76
C GLY A 178 -17.77 3.67 10.08
N SER A 179 -18.39 4.08 11.19
CA SER A 179 -17.80 3.99 12.54
C SER A 179 -17.47 2.56 12.94
N ALA A 180 -18.30 1.58 12.56
CA ALA A 180 -18.03 0.17 12.87
C ALA A 180 -16.75 -0.35 12.19
N VAL A 181 -16.46 0.09 10.97
CA VAL A 181 -15.19 -0.24 10.30
C VAL A 181 -14.04 0.56 10.92
N MET A 182 -14.23 1.85 11.16
CA MET A 182 -13.20 2.70 11.77
C MET A 182 -12.79 2.28 13.18
N ALA A 183 -13.65 1.58 13.92
CA ALA A 183 -13.32 1.04 15.24
C ALA A 183 -12.24 -0.06 15.19
N GLN A 184 -12.05 -0.73 14.04
CA GLN A 184 -11.07 -1.81 13.87
C GLN A 184 -9.64 -1.27 13.86
N SER A 185 -8.67 -2.10 14.24
CA SER A 185 -7.24 -1.76 14.16
C SER A 185 -6.67 -1.89 12.76
N GLU A 186 -7.28 -2.72 11.90
CA GLU A 186 -6.89 -2.87 10.51
C GLU A 186 -8.04 -2.40 9.61
N ILE A 187 -7.74 -1.46 8.72
CA ILE A 187 -8.74 -0.79 7.88
C ILE A 187 -8.30 -0.89 6.43
N THR A 188 -9.19 -1.33 5.55
CA THR A 188 -8.97 -1.30 4.11
C THR A 188 -9.81 -0.21 3.49
N ILE A 189 -9.17 0.69 2.74
CA ILE A 189 -9.83 1.70 1.91
C ILE A 189 -9.59 1.30 0.45
N ARG A 190 -10.67 1.00 -0.28
CA ARG A 190 -10.62 0.69 -1.72
C ARG A 190 -11.08 1.88 -2.52
N ILE A 191 -10.32 2.27 -3.54
CA ILE A 191 -10.58 3.42 -4.40
C ILE A 191 -10.53 2.91 -5.84
N ASN A 192 -11.68 2.85 -6.51
CA ASN A 192 -11.76 2.50 -7.92
C ASN A 192 -11.92 3.77 -8.76
N LEU A 193 -11.06 3.94 -9.76
CA LEU A 193 -11.00 5.17 -10.55
C LEU A 193 -11.88 5.12 -11.82
N GLY A 194 -12.31 3.94 -12.29
CA GLY A 194 -13.11 3.79 -13.51
C GLY A 194 -12.38 4.21 -14.79
N ARG A 195 -11.07 3.98 -14.88
CA ARG A 195 -10.20 4.50 -15.97
C ARG A 195 -9.39 3.43 -16.72
N GLY A 196 -9.23 2.23 -16.17
CA GLY A 196 -8.45 1.14 -16.78
C GLY A 196 -8.52 -0.14 -15.96
N GLU A 197 -7.48 -0.98 -16.04
CA GLU A 197 -7.41 -2.29 -15.37
C GLU A 197 -6.24 -2.40 -14.39
N GLU A 198 -5.41 -1.35 -14.29
CA GLU A 198 -4.22 -1.36 -13.46
C GLU A 198 -4.56 -1.04 -12.00
N SER A 199 -3.73 -1.56 -11.09
CA SER A 199 -3.93 -1.39 -9.65
C SER A 199 -2.61 -1.29 -8.88
N ALA A 200 -2.69 -0.70 -7.69
CA ALA A 200 -1.61 -0.67 -6.72
C ALA A 200 -2.17 -0.72 -5.30
N THR A 201 -1.36 -1.22 -4.37
CA THR A 201 -1.66 -1.20 -2.93
C THR A 201 -0.56 -0.44 -2.22
N VAL A 202 -0.94 0.41 -1.26
CA VAL A 202 -0.03 1.10 -0.35
C VAL A 202 -0.49 0.87 1.08
N TRP A 203 0.44 0.69 2.01
CA TRP A 203 0.16 0.56 3.44
C TRP A 203 0.64 1.79 4.21
N THR A 204 -0.17 2.26 5.14
CA THR A 204 0.15 3.40 5.99
C THR A 204 -0.49 3.26 7.37
N SER A 205 -0.13 4.17 8.27
CA SER A 205 -0.74 4.30 9.59
C SER A 205 -1.65 5.53 9.68
N ASP A 206 -2.32 5.69 10.81
CA ASP A 206 -2.91 6.95 11.25
C ASP A 206 -1.87 7.99 11.72
N LEU A 207 -2.32 9.13 12.25
CA LEU A 207 -1.48 10.18 12.84
C LEU A 207 -2.04 10.53 14.23
N SER A 208 -1.34 10.12 15.29
CA SER A 208 -1.68 10.40 16.69
C SER A 208 -0.97 11.65 17.22
N PRO A 209 -1.37 12.17 18.40
CA PRO A 209 -0.61 13.17 19.17
C PRO A 209 0.79 12.70 19.57
#